data_AF-A0A5E4RW75-F1
#
_entry.id   AF-A0A5E4RW75-F1
#
_cell.length_a   1.000
_cell.length_b   1.000
_cell.length_c   1.000
_cell.angle_alpha   90.00
_cell.angle_beta   90.00
_cell.angle_gamma   90.00
#
_symmetry.space_group_name_H-M   'P 1'
#
loop_
_entity.id
_entity.type
_entity.pdbx_description
1 polymer ?
#
loop_
_entity_poly.entity_id
_entity_poly.type
_entity_poly.pdbx_seq_one_letter_code
_entity_poly.pdbx_strand_id
1 'polypeptide(L)' 'MKLGNRFRRFARDERGVTALEYGILAAIVAVIIGGTVYTNLGTTFASVFSKIQSAVTAAGA' A
#
# COMPACT_ATOMS: atom_id res chain seq x y z
N MET A 1 6.91 -38.84 -25.02
CA MET A 1 6.66 -37.38 -25.03
C MET A 1 5.59 -37.04 -23.99
N LYS A 2 5.97 -36.65 -22.76
CA LYS A 2 5.03 -36.37 -21.63
C LYS A 2 4.69 -34.88 -21.47
N LEU A 3 5.11 -34.03 -22.42
CA LEU A 3 5.04 -32.58 -22.30
C LEU A 3 3.61 -32.03 -22.42
N GLY A 4 2.79 -32.60 -23.32
CA GLY A 4 1.40 -32.16 -23.53
C GLY A 4 0.49 -32.31 -22.31
N ASN A 5 0.74 -33.30 -21.44
CA ASN A 5 -0.05 -33.48 -20.22
C ASN A 5 0.22 -32.42 -19.14
N ARG A 6 1.42 -31.81 -19.13
CA ARG A 6 1.71 -30.72 -18.19
C ARG A 6 0.99 -29.43 -18.58
N PHE A 7 0.95 -29.10 -19.88
CA PHE A 7 0.21 -27.95 -20.38
C PHE A 7 -1.31 -28.08 -20.19
N ARG A 8 -1.88 -29.28 -20.39
CA ARG A 8 -3.31 -29.52 -20.10
C ARG A 8 -3.66 -29.41 -18.61
N ARG A 9 -2.73 -29.73 -17.71
CA ARG A 9 -2.89 -29.53 -16.26
C ARG A 9 -2.82 -28.04 -15.90
N PHE A 10 -1.90 -27.29 -16.51
CA PHE A 10 -1.75 -25.85 -16.27
C PHE A 10 -2.94 -25.04 -16.79
N ALA A 11 -3.46 -25.40 -17.98
CA ALA A 11 -4.67 -24.79 -18.54
C ALA A 11 -5.97 -25.10 -17.76
N ARG A 12 -5.92 -26.09 -16.85
CA ARG A 12 -7.03 -26.52 -16.01
C ARG A 12 -6.87 -26.04 -14.55
N ASP A 13 -5.81 -25.28 -14.26
CA ASP A 13 -5.51 -24.73 -12.95
C ASP A 13 -6.08 -23.31 -12.84
N GLU A 14 -7.24 -23.17 -12.22
CA GLU A 14 -7.92 -21.89 -11.97
C GLU A 14 -7.23 -21.06 -10.87
N ARG A 15 -6.15 -21.59 -10.26
CA ARG A 15 -5.35 -20.90 -9.27
C ARG A 15 -4.70 -19.60 -9.80
N GLY A 16 -4.48 -19.51 -11.11
CA GLY A 16 -4.02 -18.27 -11.75
C GLY A 16 -5.08 -17.17 -11.78
N VAL A 17 -6.36 -17.53 -11.95
CA VAL A 17 -7.49 -16.59 -11.95
C VAL A 17 -7.78 -16.13 -10.53
N THR A 18 -7.77 -17.04 -9.55
CA THR A 18 -7.93 -16.67 -8.13
C THR A 18 -6.78 -15.77 -7.61
N ALA A 19 -5.55 -15.93 -8.11
CA ALA A 19 -4.46 -15.01 -7.78
C ALA A 19 -4.70 -13.57 -8.29
N LEU A 20 -5.39 -13.38 -9.41
CA LEU A 20 -5.76 -12.07 -9.92
C LEU A 20 -6.83 -11.40 -9.05
N GLU A 21 -7.85 -12.16 -8.63
CA GLU A 21 -8.93 -11.67 -7.77
C GLU A 21 -8.39 -11.21 -6.41
N TYR A 22 -7.61 -12.06 -5.75
CA TYR A 22 -6.97 -11.69 -4.48
C TYR A 22 -5.89 -10.62 -4.66
N GLY A 23 -5.25 -10.55 -5.83
CA GLY A 23 -4.28 -9.51 -6.17
C GLY A 23 -4.89 -8.10 -6.21
N ILE A 24 -6.08 -7.96 -6.79
CA ILE A 24 -6.80 -6.67 -6.82
C ILE A 24 -7.28 -6.28 -5.42
N LEU A 25 -7.81 -7.23 -4.65
CA LEU A 25 -8.22 -6.97 -3.26
C LEU A 25 -7.03 -6.53 -2.40
N ALA A 26 -5.88 -7.18 -2.54
CA ALA A 26 -4.64 -6.79 -1.84
C ALA A 26 -4.18 -5.38 -2.23
N ALA A 27 -4.26 -5.02 -3.52
CA ALA A 27 -3.91 -3.68 -3.99
C ALA A 27 -4.83 -2.59 -3.40
N ILE A 28 -6.14 -2.84 -3.34
CA ILE A 28 -7.11 -1.91 -2.74
C ILE A 28 -6.78 -1.67 -1.26
N VAL A 29 -6.55 -2.75 -0.49
CA VAL A 29 -6.20 -2.65 0.93
C VAL A 29 -4.89 -1.90 1.12
N ALA A 30 -3.88 -2.15 0.27
CA ALA A 30 -2.60 -1.46 0.33
C ALA A 30 -2.74 0.06 0.10
N VAL A 31 -3.56 0.47 -0.87
CA VAL A 31 -3.82 1.89 -1.15
C VAL A 31 -4.54 2.57 0.01
N ILE A 32 -5.53 1.91 0.60
CA ILE A 32 -6.27 2.45 1.75
C ILE A 32 -5.32 2.66 2.94
N ILE A 33 -4.57 1.63 3.33
CA ILE A 33 -3.62 1.71 4.45
C ILE A 33 -2.56 2.76 4.17
N GLY A 34 -1.95 2.73 2.97
CA GLY A 34 -0.94 3.68 2.57
C GLY A 34 -1.43 5.12 2.58
N GLY A 35 -2.63 5.39 2.05
CA GLY A 35 -3.22 6.71 2.01
C GLY A 35 -3.56 7.26 3.40
N THR A 36 -4.13 6.41 4.28
CA THR A 36 -4.44 6.80 5.66
C THR A 36 -3.16 7.10 6.45
N VAL A 37 -2.16 6.22 6.36
CA VAL A 37 -0.87 6.43 7.04
C VAL A 37 -0.18 7.69 6.53
N TYR A 38 -0.14 7.90 5.21
CA TYR A 38 0.45 9.09 4.60
C TYR A 38 -0.21 10.38 5.11
N THR A 39 -1.54 10.43 5.14
CA THR A 39 -2.29 11.61 5.61
C THR A 39 -2.01 11.91 7.07
N ASN A 40 -2.09 10.90 7.94
CA ASN A 40 -1.88 11.06 9.38
C ASN A 40 -0.44 11.50 9.71
N LEU A 41 0.56 10.93 9.02
CA LEU A 41 1.94 11.35 9.16
C LEU A 41 2.13 12.80 8.70
N GLY A 42 1.53 13.19 7.58
CA GLY A 42 1.56 14.58 7.09
C GLY A 42 1.04 15.57 8.13
N THR A 43 -0.13 15.30 8.72
CA THR A 43 -0.69 16.14 9.79
C THR A 43 0.21 16.19 11.02
N THR A 44 0.78 15.05 11.42
CA THR A 44 1.67 14.96 12.59
C THR A 44 2.92 15.81 12.38
N PHE A 45 3.60 15.65 11.24
CA PHE A 45 4.77 16.45 10.91
C PHE A 45 4.45 17.94 10.83
N ALA A 46 3.35 18.31 10.16
CA ALA A 46 2.91 19.71 10.09
C ALA A 46 2.69 20.31 11.49
N SER A 47 2.07 19.55 12.40
CA SER A 47 1.87 19.98 13.78
C SER A 47 3.20 20.16 14.54
N VAL A 48 4.13 19.22 14.39
CA VAL A 48 5.46 19.31 15.02
C VAL A 48 6.23 20.51 14.51
N PHE A 49 6.29 20.72 13.18
CA PHE A 49 6.99 21.87 12.60
C PHE A 49 6.33 23.20 12.99
N SER A 50 5.00 23.26 13.06
CA SER A 50 4.27 24.44 13.53
C SER A 50 4.63 24.79 14.99
N LYS A 51 4.75 23.78 15.86
CA LYS A 51 5.20 23.97 17.25
C LYS A 51 6.64 24.48 17.33
N ILE A 52 7.54 23.88 16.54
CA ILE A 52 8.94 24.32 16.47
C ILE A 52 9.02 25.78 16.01
N GLN A 53 8.34 26.13 14.92
CA GLN A 53 8.30 27.50 14.41
C GLN A 53 7.76 28.48 15.48
N SER A 54 6.68 28.11 16.16
CA SER A 54 6.11 28.96 17.22
C SER A 54 7.10 29.19 18.36
N ALA A 55 7.80 28.14 18.79
CA ALA A 55 8.81 28.25 19.86
C ALA A 55 10.01 29.12 19.44
N VAL A 56 10.50 28.97 18.21
CA VAL A 56 11.61 29.78 17.68
C VAL A 56 11.21 31.25 17.57
N THR A 57 10.02 31.55 17.04
CA THR A 57 9.52 32.93 16.95
C THR A 57 9.35 33.56 18.33
N ALA A 58 8.83 32.80 19.31
CA ALA A 58 8.67 33.29 20.68
C ALA A 58 10.00 33.54 21.40
N ALA A 59 11.05 32.77 21.08
CA ALA A 59 12.38 32.96 21.67
C ALA A 59 13.17 34.12 21.03
N GLY A 60 12.85 34.49 19.79
CA GLY A 60 13.48 35.59 19.07
C GLY A 60 12.80 36.95 19.25
N ALA A 61 11.60 36.98 19.85
CA ALA A 61 10.88 38.19 20.26
C ALA A 61 11.21 38.54 21.72
#